data_AF-A0A853ISK3-F1
#
_entry.id   AF-A0A853ISK3-F1
#
_cell.length_a   1.000
_cell.length_b   1.000
_cell.length_c   1.000
_cell.angle_alpha   90.00
_cell.angle_beta   90.00
_cell.angle_gamma   90.00
#
_symmetry.space_group_name_H-M   'P 1'
#
loop_
_entity.id
_entity.type
_entity.pdbx_description
1 polymer ?
#
loop_
_entity_poly.entity_id
_entity_poly.type
_entity_poly.pdbx_seq_one_letter_code
_entity_poly.pdbx_strand_id
1 'polypeptide(L)'
;MRNAPMAGDSVAWALNRVNTGLRQFLDLGYQPVAWETPHYHGAPSVLQAVEQVYQTAYQRHTYYTSGTPNLTPGLGADFELWQFFPYVIERDIYGLRVLPENLGNLQYYQFGVEEELTAQDVVRNAEYARVVRDGFASFFIHPFLIGEITGGRGMRDLQEIVTGLEALGYTWTSPSRLDNR
;
A
#
# COMPACT_ATOMS: atom_id res chain seq x y z
N MET A 1 7.92 -18.71 -5.15
CA MET A 1 8.04 -17.73 -6.24
C MET A 1 9.46 -17.20 -6.24
N ARG A 2 10.04 -16.82 -7.40
CA ARG A 2 11.30 -16.07 -7.41
C ARG A 2 10.93 -14.59 -7.23
N ASN A 3 11.35 -13.95 -6.14
CA ASN A 3 11.15 -12.52 -5.91
C ASN A 3 12.07 -11.71 -6.83
N ALA A 4 11.80 -11.75 -8.13
CA ALA A 4 12.61 -11.13 -9.18
C ALA A 4 11.70 -10.53 -10.26
N PRO A 5 12.14 -9.43 -10.92
CA PRO A 5 11.47 -8.88 -12.09
C PRO A 5 11.16 -9.95 -13.15
N MET A 6 10.02 -9.81 -13.83
CA MET A 6 9.69 -10.66 -14.96
C MET A 6 10.66 -10.41 -16.13
N ALA A 7 10.86 -11.42 -16.98
CA ALA A 7 11.61 -11.24 -18.21
C ALA A 7 10.96 -10.15 -19.09
N GLY A 8 11.73 -9.12 -19.45
CA GLY A 8 11.24 -7.96 -20.20
C GLY A 8 10.72 -6.79 -19.36
N ASP A 9 10.90 -6.83 -18.02
CA ASP A 9 10.62 -5.68 -17.16
C ASP A 9 11.45 -4.47 -17.60
N SER A 10 10.75 -3.34 -17.77
CA SER A 10 11.31 -2.06 -18.17
C SER A 10 10.30 -0.97 -17.82
N VAL A 11 10.78 0.27 -17.73
CA VAL A 11 9.91 1.43 -17.50
C VAL A 11 8.82 1.50 -18.58
N ALA A 12 9.16 1.29 -19.86
CA ALA A 12 8.20 1.32 -20.95
C ALA A 12 7.12 0.22 -20.84
N TRP A 13 7.52 -0.99 -20.46
CA TRP A 13 6.59 -2.10 -20.24
C TRP A 13 5.62 -1.80 -19.09
N ALA A 14 6.15 -1.33 -17.96
CA ALA A 14 5.34 -0.98 -16.80
C ALA A 14 4.40 0.19 -17.11
N LEU A 15 4.91 1.23 -17.77
CA LEU A 15 4.15 2.42 -18.16
C LEU A 15 2.94 2.08 -19.03
N ASN A 16 3.10 1.15 -19.99
CA ASN A 16 1.98 0.69 -20.80
C ASN A 16 0.87 0.03 -19.95
N ARG A 17 1.24 -0.77 -18.94
CA ARG A 17 0.28 -1.43 -18.04
C ARG A 17 -0.40 -0.44 -17.11
N VAL A 18 0.35 0.45 -16.50
CA VAL A 18 -0.16 1.51 -15.62
C VAL A 18 -1.16 2.39 -16.40
N ASN A 19 -0.82 2.82 -17.61
CA ASN A 19 -1.73 3.58 -18.47
C ASN A 19 -2.95 2.78 -18.95
N THR A 20 -2.83 1.46 -19.11
CA THR A 20 -3.98 0.61 -19.45
C THR A 20 -4.96 0.55 -18.27
N GLY A 21 -4.47 0.36 -17.05
CA GLY A 21 -5.30 0.39 -15.84
C GLY A 21 -5.96 1.75 -15.63
N LEU A 22 -5.21 2.85 -15.81
CA LEU A 22 -5.78 4.20 -15.71
C LEU A 22 -6.91 4.41 -16.73
N ARG A 23 -6.72 4.01 -17.99
CA ARG A 23 -7.77 4.12 -19.02
C ARG A 23 -9.04 3.36 -18.65
N GLN A 24 -8.91 2.15 -18.09
CA GLN A 24 -10.07 1.38 -17.64
C GLN A 24 -10.88 2.10 -16.55
N PHE A 25 -10.21 2.78 -15.61
CA PHE A 25 -10.91 3.62 -14.63
C PHE A 25 -11.62 4.81 -15.30
N LEU A 26 -10.92 5.52 -16.19
CA LEU A 26 -11.44 6.70 -16.88
C LEU A 26 -12.63 6.38 -17.78
N ASP A 27 -12.60 5.26 -18.50
CA ASP A 27 -13.69 4.78 -19.35
C ASP A 27 -14.98 4.48 -18.56
N LEU A 28 -14.83 4.16 -17.27
CA LEU A 28 -15.93 3.95 -16.32
C LEU A 28 -16.31 5.24 -15.57
N GLY A 29 -15.67 6.38 -15.87
CA GLY A 29 -15.93 7.66 -15.21
C GLY A 29 -15.26 7.83 -13.85
N TYR A 30 -14.34 6.94 -13.47
CA TYR A 30 -13.57 7.04 -12.24
C TYR A 30 -12.26 7.77 -12.47
N GLN A 31 -11.92 8.68 -11.56
CA GLN A 31 -10.61 9.36 -11.53
C GLN A 31 -9.83 8.84 -10.32
N PRO A 32 -8.87 7.92 -10.52
CA PRO A 32 -8.06 7.42 -9.42
C PRO A 32 -7.17 8.53 -8.85
N VAL A 33 -7.09 8.61 -7.52
CA VAL A 33 -6.38 9.70 -6.82
C VAL A 33 -5.03 9.27 -6.26
N ALA A 34 -4.78 7.96 -6.19
CA ALA A 34 -3.53 7.38 -5.73
C ALA A 34 -3.29 6.02 -6.37
N TRP A 35 -2.02 5.62 -6.40
CA TRP A 35 -1.56 4.29 -6.78
C TRP A 35 -1.31 3.42 -5.54
N GLU A 36 -1.60 2.12 -5.63
CA GLU A 36 -1.12 1.11 -4.68
C GLU A 36 -0.39 0.03 -5.46
N THR A 37 0.88 -0.21 -5.13
CA THR A 37 1.64 -1.28 -5.79
C THR A 37 1.13 -2.62 -5.27
N PRO A 38 0.80 -3.60 -6.15
CA PRO A 38 0.31 -4.90 -5.70
C PRO A 38 1.26 -5.54 -4.67
N HIS A 39 0.72 -5.90 -3.50
CA HIS A 39 1.49 -6.41 -2.37
C HIS A 39 2.68 -5.51 -1.95
N TYR A 40 2.59 -4.21 -2.23
CA TYR A 40 3.63 -3.20 -2.00
C TYR A 40 4.95 -3.45 -2.73
N HIS A 41 5.02 -4.44 -3.61
CA HIS A 41 6.26 -4.90 -4.21
C HIS A 41 6.29 -4.56 -5.70
N GLY A 42 7.15 -3.62 -6.06
CA GLY A 42 7.45 -3.28 -7.45
C GLY A 42 8.96 -3.20 -7.69
N ALA A 43 9.41 -3.63 -8.86
CA ALA A 43 10.76 -3.34 -9.31
C ALA A 43 10.96 -1.81 -9.48
N PRO A 44 12.20 -1.29 -9.43
CA PRO A 44 12.43 0.15 -9.61
C PRO A 44 11.89 0.71 -10.94
N SER A 45 11.94 -0.09 -12.02
CA SER A 45 11.32 0.26 -13.30
C SER A 45 9.81 0.50 -13.22
N VAL A 46 9.11 -0.25 -12.36
CA VAL A 46 7.67 -0.09 -12.12
C VAL A 46 7.41 1.22 -11.40
N LEU A 47 8.14 1.50 -10.32
CA LEU A 47 7.94 2.72 -9.52
C LEU A 47 8.31 3.99 -10.32
N GLN A 48 9.35 3.93 -11.15
CA GLN A 48 9.68 4.98 -12.12
C GLN A 48 8.58 5.20 -13.18
N ALA A 49 7.87 4.14 -13.58
CA ALA A 49 6.75 4.26 -14.51
C ALA A 49 5.48 4.78 -13.82
N VAL A 50 5.26 4.43 -12.55
CA VAL A 50 4.13 4.90 -11.75
C VAL A 50 4.22 6.41 -11.55
N GLU A 51 5.39 6.97 -11.22
CA GLU A 51 5.56 8.41 -11.02
C GLU A 51 5.21 9.25 -12.26
N GLN A 52 5.39 8.69 -13.46
CA GLN A 52 5.02 9.35 -14.71
C GLN A 52 3.49 9.44 -14.93
N VAL A 53 2.69 8.69 -14.17
CA VAL A 53 1.24 8.60 -14.32
C VAL A 53 0.49 9.10 -13.08
N TYR A 54 1.00 8.77 -11.90
CA TYR A 54 0.42 9.09 -10.61
C TYR A 54 1.36 9.96 -9.80
N GLN A 55 0.83 11.01 -9.18
CA GLN A 55 1.59 11.87 -8.29
C GLN A 55 1.65 11.33 -6.86
N THR A 56 0.64 10.55 -6.46
CA THR A 56 0.48 10.02 -5.10
C THR A 56 0.39 8.50 -5.15
N ALA A 57 1.05 7.85 -4.20
CA ALA A 57 0.81 6.46 -3.85
C ALA A 57 0.27 6.34 -2.42
N TYR A 58 -0.64 5.41 -2.20
CA TYR A 58 -1.18 5.09 -0.87
C TYR A 58 -0.83 3.65 -0.56
N GLN A 59 0.24 3.45 0.21
CA GLN A 59 0.85 2.14 0.37
C GLN A 59 1.83 2.09 1.54
N ARG A 60 2.13 0.87 2.00
CA ARG A 60 3.45 0.56 2.56
C ARG A 60 4.43 0.46 1.39
N HIS A 61 5.66 0.98 1.53
CA HIS A 61 6.55 1.11 0.36
C HIS A 61 7.74 0.16 0.46
N THR A 62 8.14 -0.44 -0.66
CA THR A 62 9.42 -1.14 -0.77
C THR A 62 10.39 -0.42 -1.68
N TYR A 63 11.64 -0.28 -1.23
CA TYR A 63 12.69 0.37 -2.00
C TYR A 63 13.85 -0.57 -2.22
N TYR A 64 14.52 -0.42 -3.35
CA TYR A 64 15.80 -1.07 -3.57
C TYR A 64 16.93 -0.14 -3.13
N THR A 65 18.03 -0.73 -2.71
CA THR A 65 19.27 -0.02 -2.34
C THR A 65 19.94 0.70 -3.53
N SER A 66 19.42 0.51 -4.75
CA SER A 66 19.82 1.19 -5.99
C SER A 66 18.63 1.34 -6.94
N GLY A 67 18.61 2.42 -7.73
CA GLY A 67 17.60 2.64 -8.79
C GLY A 67 17.77 1.71 -10.00
N THR A 68 18.93 1.05 -10.13
CA THR A 68 19.21 -0.03 -11.09
C THR A 68 19.86 -1.19 -10.33
N PRO A 69 19.07 -1.97 -9.58
CA PRO A 69 19.60 -2.88 -8.58
C PRO A 69 20.29 -4.08 -9.23
N ASN A 70 21.49 -4.41 -8.75
CA ASN A 70 22.15 -5.67 -9.04
C ASN A 70 21.55 -6.78 -8.16
N LEU A 71 20.54 -7.49 -8.67
CA LEU A 71 19.89 -8.59 -7.96
C LEU A 71 20.64 -9.93 -8.12
N THR A 72 21.85 -9.92 -8.69
CA THR A 72 22.68 -11.12 -8.79
C THR A 72 23.26 -11.47 -7.41
N PRO A 73 22.99 -12.66 -6.85
CA PRO A 73 23.50 -13.02 -5.53
C PRO A 73 25.04 -12.93 -5.45
N GLY A 74 25.58 -12.23 -4.45
CA GLY A 74 27.01 -12.07 -4.25
C GLY A 74 27.38 -10.79 -3.49
N LEU A 75 28.68 -10.55 -3.33
CA LEU A 75 29.19 -9.29 -2.78
C LEU A 75 28.79 -8.14 -3.71
N GLY A 76 28.16 -7.09 -3.17
CA GLY A 76 27.64 -5.97 -3.96
C GLY A 76 26.29 -6.24 -4.63
N ALA A 77 25.56 -7.28 -4.19
CA ALA A 77 24.15 -7.43 -4.54
C ALA A 77 23.31 -6.35 -3.83
N ASP A 78 22.45 -5.68 -4.58
CA ASP A 78 21.41 -4.82 -4.02
C ASP A 78 20.27 -5.69 -3.49
N PHE A 79 19.61 -5.17 -2.45
CA PHE A 79 18.47 -5.81 -1.81
C PHE A 79 17.32 -4.83 -1.65
N GLU A 80 16.15 -5.41 -1.46
CA GLU A 80 14.90 -4.72 -1.17
C GLU A 80 14.77 -4.43 0.33
N LEU A 81 14.23 -3.26 0.63
CA LEU A 81 13.93 -2.77 1.97
C LEU A 81 12.46 -2.44 2.07
N TRP A 82 11.78 -3.13 2.99
CA TRP A 82 10.43 -2.80 3.39
C TRP A 82 10.47 -1.60 4.32
N GLN A 83 9.74 -0.55 3.96
CA GLN A 83 9.68 0.68 4.73
C GLN A 83 8.25 0.96 5.19
N PHE A 84 8.18 1.47 6.41
CA PHE A 84 6.95 1.85 7.08
C PHE A 84 7.12 3.26 7.60
N PHE A 85 6.13 4.12 7.36
CA PHE A 85 6.15 5.51 7.78
C PHE A 85 4.85 5.84 8.52
N PRO A 86 4.90 6.55 9.66
CA PRO A 86 3.69 7.00 10.35
C PRO A 86 3.18 8.36 9.86
N TYR A 87 3.74 8.91 8.79
CA TYR A 87 3.43 10.24 8.24
C TYR A 87 3.50 10.23 6.71
N VAL A 88 2.92 11.26 6.10
CA VAL A 88 3.01 11.47 4.65
C VAL A 88 4.44 11.80 4.25
N ILE A 89 4.95 11.13 3.22
CA ILE A 89 6.18 11.52 2.54
C ILE A 89 5.78 12.41 1.37
N GLU A 90 6.21 13.67 1.36
CA GLU A 90 5.85 14.58 0.27
C GLU A 90 6.52 14.23 -1.05
N ARG A 91 7.71 13.61 -0.99
CA ARG A 91 8.42 13.10 -2.17
C ARG A 91 9.40 12.00 -1.78
N ASP A 92 9.20 10.80 -2.32
CA ASP A 92 10.13 9.69 -2.18
C ASP A 92 11.28 9.76 -3.21
N ILE A 93 12.12 8.72 -3.25
CA ILE A 93 13.27 8.65 -4.16
C ILE A 93 12.89 8.59 -5.65
N TYR A 94 11.64 8.22 -5.97
CA TYR A 94 11.13 8.15 -7.33
C TYR A 94 10.40 9.42 -7.73
N GLY A 95 9.97 10.24 -6.77
CA GLY A 95 9.21 11.47 -6.98
C GLY A 95 7.77 11.40 -6.50
N LEU A 96 7.32 10.24 -5.98
CA LEU A 96 5.96 10.03 -5.51
C LEU A 96 5.74 10.66 -4.15
N ARG A 97 4.58 11.30 -3.97
CA ARG A 97 4.02 11.53 -2.64
C ARG A 97 3.48 10.21 -2.09
N VAL A 98 3.81 9.85 -0.85
CA VAL A 98 3.38 8.59 -0.24
C VAL A 98 2.47 8.87 0.95
N LEU A 99 1.20 8.50 0.81
CA LEU A 99 0.29 8.35 1.93
C LEU A 99 0.61 7.02 2.62
N PRO A 100 0.87 7.02 3.94
CA PRO A 100 1.32 5.81 4.61
C PRO A 100 0.18 4.83 4.72
N GLU A 101 0.45 3.52 4.58
CA GLU A 101 -0.41 2.45 5.08
C GLU A 101 0.29 1.73 6.24
N ASN A 102 -0.27 1.85 7.45
CA ASN A 102 0.54 1.70 8.65
C ASN A 102 -0.13 1.02 9.86
N LEU A 103 -1.36 0.54 9.74
CA LEU A 103 -1.99 -0.29 10.76
C LEU A 103 -2.01 -1.78 10.37
N GLY A 104 -1.68 -2.09 9.12
CA GLY A 104 -1.80 -3.43 8.54
C GLY A 104 -3.19 -3.65 7.94
N ASN A 105 -3.55 -4.91 7.70
CA ASN A 105 -4.79 -5.29 7.03
C ASN A 105 -5.35 -6.59 7.57
N LEU A 106 -6.66 -6.76 7.45
CA LEU A 106 -7.27 -8.03 7.80
C LEU A 106 -6.72 -9.14 6.90
N GLN A 107 -6.22 -10.18 7.56
CA GLN A 107 -5.70 -11.40 6.97
C GLN A 107 -6.31 -12.56 7.74
N TYR A 108 -6.66 -13.66 7.07
CA TYR A 108 -7.24 -14.85 7.70
C TYR A 108 -6.51 -16.10 7.24
N TYR A 109 -6.22 -17.03 8.16
CA TYR A 109 -5.55 -18.29 7.81
C TYR A 109 -6.24 -19.08 6.70
N GLN A 110 -7.57 -18.97 6.60
CA GLN A 110 -8.35 -19.62 5.54
C GLN A 110 -7.93 -19.21 4.11
N PHE A 111 -7.18 -18.12 3.95
CA PHE A 111 -6.66 -17.63 2.68
C PHE A 111 -5.15 -17.86 2.50
N GLY A 112 -4.53 -18.71 3.33
CA GLY A 112 -3.15 -19.16 3.15
C GLY A 112 -2.08 -18.17 3.57
N VAL A 113 -2.43 -17.21 4.44
CA VAL A 113 -1.47 -16.31 5.10
C VAL A 113 -0.71 -17.07 6.20
N GLU A 114 0.54 -16.68 6.45
CA GLU A 114 1.37 -17.29 7.51
C GLU A 114 0.99 -16.78 8.91
N GLU A 115 0.41 -15.58 8.98
CA GLU A 115 -0.04 -14.94 10.22
C GLU A 115 -1.42 -14.32 10.01
N GLU A 116 -2.30 -14.48 11.00
CA GLU A 116 -3.59 -13.81 11.02
C GLU A 116 -3.43 -12.43 11.66
N LEU A 117 -3.88 -11.39 10.96
CA LEU A 117 -3.92 -10.03 11.49
C LEU A 117 -5.39 -9.69 11.75
N THR A 118 -5.75 -9.63 13.04
CA THR A 118 -7.13 -9.49 13.49
C THR A 118 -7.58 -8.03 13.56
N ALA A 119 -8.89 -7.80 13.70
CA ALA A 119 -9.40 -6.46 13.97
C ALA A 119 -8.78 -5.82 15.22
N GLN A 120 -8.57 -6.61 16.28
CA GLN A 120 -7.95 -6.15 17.53
C GLN A 120 -6.50 -5.76 17.32
N ASP A 121 -5.76 -6.46 16.46
CA ASP A 121 -4.38 -6.09 16.12
C ASP A 121 -4.32 -4.77 15.37
N VAL A 122 -5.23 -4.53 14.41
CA VAL A 122 -5.33 -3.24 13.72
C VAL A 122 -5.64 -2.11 14.71
N VAL A 123 -6.60 -2.31 15.61
CA VAL A 123 -6.96 -1.31 16.64
C VAL A 123 -5.78 -1.07 17.59
N ARG A 124 -5.06 -2.13 17.99
CA ARG A 124 -3.85 -2.03 18.82
C ARG A 124 -2.74 -1.24 18.12
N ASN A 125 -2.52 -1.47 16.83
CA ASN A 125 -1.57 -0.69 16.05
C ASN A 125 -1.99 0.80 16.00
N ALA A 126 -3.30 1.07 15.95
CA ALA A 126 -3.82 2.44 16.00
C ALA A 126 -3.61 3.08 17.38
N GLU A 127 -3.69 2.33 18.48
CA GLU A 127 -3.31 2.81 19.81
C GLU A 127 -1.83 3.23 19.85
N TYR A 128 -0.95 2.39 19.31
CA TYR A 128 0.48 2.67 19.26
C TYR A 128 0.80 3.86 18.37
N ALA A 129 0.10 4.05 17.24
CA ALA A 129 0.32 5.18 16.35
C ALA A 129 0.06 6.55 17.02
N ARG A 130 -0.71 6.61 18.11
CA ARG A 130 -1.00 7.86 18.85
C ARG A 130 0.22 8.50 19.49
N VAL A 131 1.34 7.79 19.63
CA VAL A 131 2.60 8.36 20.14
C VAL A 131 3.24 9.32 19.13
N VAL A 132 2.87 9.22 17.84
CA VAL A 132 3.40 10.07 16.76
C VAL A 132 2.48 11.30 16.61
N ARG A 133 3.03 12.49 16.83
CA ARG A 133 2.33 13.74 16.57
C ARG A 133 2.18 13.97 15.06
N ASP A 134 1.02 14.44 14.63
CA ASP A 134 0.70 14.70 13.22
C ASP A 134 0.86 13.44 12.33
N GLY A 135 0.76 12.27 12.96
CA GLY A 135 0.79 10.99 12.28
C GLY A 135 -0.54 10.66 11.60
N PHE A 136 -0.48 9.71 10.68
CA PHE A 136 -1.64 9.12 10.04
C PHE A 136 -1.89 7.71 10.57
N ALA A 137 -3.14 7.26 10.49
CA ALA A 137 -3.53 5.90 10.82
C ALA A 137 -4.40 5.37 9.68
N SER A 138 -3.93 4.32 9.02
CA SER A 138 -4.49 3.82 7.77
C SER A 138 -4.32 2.31 7.64
N PHE A 139 -5.32 1.67 7.06
CA PHE A 139 -5.39 0.24 6.82
C PHE A 139 -6.14 0.01 5.51
N PHE A 140 -6.07 -1.22 5.01
CA PHE A 140 -6.91 -1.67 3.91
C PHE A 140 -7.62 -2.97 4.25
N ILE A 141 -8.62 -3.29 3.42
CA ILE A 141 -9.36 -4.54 3.46
C ILE A 141 -9.61 -4.99 2.03
N HIS A 142 -9.44 -6.28 1.77
CA HIS A 142 -9.81 -6.82 0.48
C HIS A 142 -11.33 -6.96 0.38
N PRO A 143 -11.98 -6.50 -0.70
CA PRO A 143 -13.44 -6.57 -0.84
C PRO A 143 -14.02 -7.98 -0.74
N PHE A 144 -13.27 -9.03 -1.07
CA PHE A 144 -13.78 -10.39 -0.90
C PHE A 144 -13.94 -10.78 0.58
N LEU A 145 -13.21 -10.16 1.51
CA LEU A 145 -13.30 -10.49 2.93
C LEU A 145 -14.64 -10.08 3.54
N ILE A 146 -15.24 -9.00 3.06
CA ILE A 146 -16.53 -8.50 3.58
C ILE A 146 -17.74 -9.29 3.06
N GLY A 147 -17.53 -10.19 2.09
CA GLY A 147 -18.58 -10.99 1.46
C GLY A 147 -18.86 -12.33 2.15
N GLU A 148 -19.67 -13.15 1.47
CA GLU A 148 -20.14 -14.45 1.98
C GLU A 148 -19.02 -15.49 2.18
N ILE A 149 -17.90 -15.36 1.47
CA ILE A 149 -16.74 -16.26 1.57
C ILE A 149 -16.14 -16.32 2.99
N THR A 150 -16.45 -15.33 3.85
CA THR A 150 -16.03 -15.31 5.26
C THR A 150 -17.20 -15.52 6.22
N GLY A 151 -18.40 -15.84 5.73
CA GLY A 151 -19.61 -15.94 6.56
C GLY A 151 -19.96 -14.63 7.28
N GLY A 152 -19.64 -13.48 6.64
CA GLY A 152 -19.82 -12.15 7.21
C GLY A 152 -18.81 -11.76 8.29
N ARG A 153 -17.77 -12.59 8.54
CA ARG A 153 -16.68 -12.26 9.47
C ARG A 153 -16.00 -10.95 9.09
N GLY A 154 -15.60 -10.78 7.83
CA GLY A 154 -14.87 -9.57 7.43
C GLY A 154 -15.67 -8.28 7.57
N MET A 155 -16.99 -8.34 7.45
CA MET A 155 -17.83 -7.17 7.76
C MET A 155 -17.84 -6.86 9.26
N ARG A 156 -17.94 -7.88 10.13
CA ARG A 156 -17.87 -7.69 11.59
C ARG A 156 -16.51 -7.14 12.02
N ASP A 157 -15.43 -7.69 11.47
CA ASP A 157 -14.07 -7.25 11.78
C ASP A 157 -13.85 -5.80 11.31
N LEU A 158 -14.37 -5.41 10.13
CA LEU A 158 -14.33 -4.01 9.67
C LEU A 158 -15.09 -3.08 10.62
N GLN A 159 -16.27 -3.49 11.10
CA GLN A 159 -17.05 -2.71 12.06
C GLN A 159 -16.30 -2.54 13.40
N GLU A 160 -15.63 -3.59 13.87
CA GLU A 160 -14.79 -3.55 15.07
C GLU A 160 -13.62 -2.57 14.90
N ILE A 161 -12.92 -2.60 13.77
CA ILE A 161 -11.84 -1.65 13.46
C ILE A 161 -12.37 -0.22 13.47
N VAL A 162 -13.44 0.07 12.73
CA VAL A 162 -14.00 1.43 12.64
C VAL A 162 -14.41 1.95 14.02
N THR A 163 -15.13 1.13 14.79
CA THR A 163 -15.57 1.48 16.15
C THR A 163 -14.38 1.71 17.08
N GLY A 164 -13.35 0.86 17.01
CA GLY A 164 -12.14 0.98 17.80
C GLY A 164 -11.35 2.25 17.50
N LEU A 165 -11.16 2.58 16.21
CA LEU A 165 -10.47 3.80 15.79
C LEU A 165 -11.23 5.05 16.25
N GLU A 166 -12.56 5.08 16.12
CA GLU A 166 -13.38 6.18 16.60
C GLU A 166 -13.31 6.35 18.12
N ALA A 167 -13.34 5.24 18.88
CA ALA A 167 -13.18 5.27 20.33
C ALA A 167 -11.80 5.80 20.79
N LEU A 168 -10.77 5.65 19.96
CA LEU A 168 -9.44 6.22 20.18
C LEU A 168 -9.35 7.71 19.82
N GLY A 169 -10.40 8.28 19.22
CA GLY A 169 -10.49 9.68 18.83
C GLY A 169 -9.97 9.99 17.43
N TYR A 170 -9.77 8.98 16.57
CA TYR A 170 -9.44 9.21 15.16
C TYR A 170 -10.62 9.84 14.41
N THR A 171 -10.29 10.62 13.38
CA THR A 171 -11.27 11.19 12.44
C THR A 171 -10.91 10.76 11.02
N TRP A 172 -11.92 10.61 10.17
CA TRP A 172 -11.76 10.08 8.82
C TRP A 172 -11.61 11.17 7.77
N THR A 173 -10.74 10.92 6.79
CA THR A 173 -10.58 11.75 5.60
C THR A 173 -10.34 10.85 4.39
N SER A 174 -10.48 11.40 3.18
CA SER A 174 -10.15 10.69 1.95
C SER A 174 -8.76 11.10 1.45
N PRO A 175 -8.04 10.22 0.75
CA PRO A 175 -6.77 10.56 0.09
C PRO A 175 -6.85 11.83 -0.77
N SER A 176 -7.98 12.04 -1.44
CA SER A 176 -8.26 13.20 -2.29
C SER A 176 -8.38 14.55 -1.56
N ARG A 177 -8.46 14.55 -0.23
CA ARG A 177 -8.58 15.74 0.62
C ARG A 177 -7.31 16.03 1.41
N LEU A 178 -6.28 15.21 1.26
CA LEU A 178 -5.01 15.41 1.92
C LEU A 178 -4.14 16.31 1.05
N ASP A 179 -4.31 17.62 1.22
CA ASP A 179 -3.52 18.64 0.53
C ASP A 179 -2.02 18.47 0.78
N ASN A 180 -1.22 18.91 -0.20
CA ASN A 180 0.22 19.09 -0.02
C ASN A 180 0.41 20.28 0.92
N ARG A 181 0.95 20.05 2.12
CA ARG A 181 1.32 21.13 3.04
C ARG A 181 2.73 21.62 2.77
#